data_AF-A0A7V4JQX3-F1
#
_entry.id   AF-A0A7V4JQX3-F1
#
_cell.length_a   1.000
_cell.length_b   1.000
_cell.length_c   1.000
_cell.angle_alpha   90.00
_cell.angle_beta   90.00
_cell.angle_gamma   90.00
#
_symmetry.space_group_name_H-M   'P 1'
#
loop_
_entity.id
_entity.type
_entity.pdbx_description
1 polymer ?
#
loop_
_entity_poly.entity_id
_entity_poly.type
_entity_poly.pdbx_seq_one_letter_code
_entity_poly.pdbx_strand_id
1 'polypeptide(L)'
;MKKTKDSEFFFKLLPKGRKFLAFIRYPHFKELEKKFPIYIGSSKSNKTRPCIFWKTNEEAKEFYKLIFLISSKQIPITINLALCPERNKNCSDYHFYFNSYVFQTLDHKILLFKLKLPEILDEFINCGSYKNLEIFKNIEQNLKELALIIL
;
A
#
# COMPACT_ATOMS: atom_id res chain seq x y z
N MET A 1 5.41 13.77 -17.91
CA MET A 1 4.42 12.71 -17.60
C MET A 1 3.03 13.29 -17.74
N LYS A 2 2.20 12.79 -18.68
CA LYS A 2 0.77 13.11 -18.67
C LYS A 2 0.21 12.55 -17.36
N LYS A 3 -0.30 13.43 -16.48
CA LYS A 3 -1.23 13.00 -15.43
C LYS A 3 -2.44 12.45 -16.18
N THR A 4 -2.56 11.14 -16.26
CA THR A 4 -3.76 10.49 -16.77
C THR A 4 -4.91 10.93 -15.86
N LYS A 5 -5.79 11.79 -16.38
CA LYS A 5 -7.10 12.11 -15.79
C LYS A 5 -8.01 10.87 -15.64
N ASP A 6 -7.51 9.69 -16.02
CA ASP A 6 -8.17 8.39 -15.91
C ASP A 6 -7.90 7.65 -14.58
N SER A 7 -7.18 8.25 -13.61
CA SER A 7 -6.86 7.60 -12.32
C SER A 7 -8.09 7.28 -11.48
N GLU A 8 -9.07 8.19 -11.42
CA GLU A 8 -10.30 8.02 -10.63
C GLU A 8 -11.10 6.77 -11.05
N PHE A 9 -11.03 6.41 -12.34
CA PHE A 9 -11.73 5.25 -12.89
C PHE A 9 -11.01 3.94 -12.57
N PHE A 10 -9.67 3.95 -12.52
CA PHE A 10 -8.90 2.74 -12.29
C PHE A 10 -9.22 2.11 -10.92
N PHE A 11 -9.27 2.91 -9.86
CA PHE A 11 -9.49 2.41 -8.50
C PHE A 11 -10.91 1.89 -8.26
N LYS A 12 -11.93 2.54 -8.86
CA LYS A 12 -13.34 2.10 -8.79
C LYS A 12 -13.55 0.74 -9.45
N LEU A 13 -12.81 0.44 -10.51
CA LEU A 13 -12.92 -0.79 -11.31
C LEU A 13 -12.05 -1.95 -10.80
N LEU A 14 -11.36 -1.77 -9.67
CA LEU A 14 -10.51 -2.83 -9.15
C LEU A 14 -11.31 -4.07 -8.76
N PRO A 15 -10.87 -5.27 -9.18
CA PRO A 15 -11.51 -6.50 -8.75
C PRO A 15 -11.36 -6.69 -7.24
N LYS A 16 -12.46 -7.02 -6.57
CA LYS A 16 -12.50 -7.26 -5.13
C LYS A 16 -11.52 -8.36 -4.73
N GLY A 17 -10.83 -8.16 -3.60
CA GLY A 17 -9.92 -9.14 -3.02
C GLY A 17 -8.59 -9.31 -3.75
N ARG A 18 -8.42 -8.73 -4.95
CA ARG A 18 -7.13 -8.73 -5.66
C ARG A 18 -6.21 -7.66 -5.08
N LYS A 19 -4.94 -8.04 -4.88
CA LYS A 19 -3.91 -7.17 -4.32
C LYS A 19 -3.10 -6.54 -5.45
N PHE A 20 -2.73 -5.29 -5.26
CA PHE A 20 -1.99 -4.51 -6.24
C PHE A 20 -0.79 -3.85 -5.57
N LEU A 21 0.34 -3.87 -6.28
CA LEU A 21 1.52 -3.11 -5.89
C LEU A 21 1.36 -1.68 -6.38
N ALA A 22 1.61 -0.71 -5.52
CA ALA A 22 1.68 0.69 -5.90
C ALA A 22 2.81 1.39 -5.14
N PHE A 23 3.08 2.63 -5.49
CA PHE A 23 3.85 3.53 -4.63
C PHE A 23 3.26 4.93 -4.61
N ILE A 24 3.52 5.63 -3.51
CA ILE A 24 3.13 7.03 -3.30
C ILE A 24 4.39 7.90 -3.21
N ARG A 25 4.33 9.12 -3.77
CA ARG A 25 5.44 10.08 -3.77
C ARG A 25 5.34 11.07 -2.61
N TYR A 26 6.47 11.60 -2.14
CA TYR A 26 6.53 12.82 -1.33
C TYR A 26 6.13 14.00 -2.24
N PRO A 27 5.00 14.68 -2.04
CA PRO A 27 4.49 15.06 -0.72
C PRO A 27 3.29 14.26 -0.19
N HIS A 28 2.59 13.49 -1.01
CA HIS A 28 1.29 12.92 -0.65
C HIS A 28 1.31 12.01 0.58
N PHE A 29 2.34 11.18 0.76
CA PHE A 29 2.40 10.35 1.98
C PHE A 29 2.76 11.15 3.23
N LYS A 30 3.40 12.33 3.10
CA LYS A 30 3.60 13.25 4.23
C LYS A 30 2.26 13.81 4.71
N GLU A 31 1.33 14.05 3.80
CA GLU A 31 -0.02 14.47 4.18
C GLU A 31 -0.77 13.36 4.92
N LEU A 32 -0.59 12.10 4.51
CA LEU A 32 -1.09 10.96 5.27
C LEU A 32 -0.49 10.93 6.69
N GLU A 33 0.82 11.10 6.83
CA GLU A 33 1.47 11.15 8.15
C GLU A 33 0.93 12.27 9.04
N LYS A 34 0.72 13.46 8.48
CA LYS A 34 0.13 14.60 9.21
C LYS A 34 -1.30 14.32 9.68
N LYS A 35 -2.10 13.65 8.86
CA LYS A 35 -3.51 13.36 9.18
C LYS A 35 -3.65 12.22 10.19
N PHE A 36 -2.72 11.28 10.26
CA PHE A 36 -2.90 10.02 11.01
C PHE A 36 -1.89 9.75 12.14
N PRO A 37 -1.41 10.80 12.82
CA PRO A 37 -0.22 10.80 13.71
C PRO A 37 0.73 9.58 13.61
N ILE A 38 1.12 9.20 12.40
CA ILE A 38 1.99 8.04 12.13
C ILE A 38 3.24 8.50 11.43
N TYR A 39 4.33 7.77 11.63
CA TYR A 39 5.60 8.05 10.98
C TYR A 39 6.00 6.91 10.06
N ILE A 40 5.81 7.10 8.75
CA ILE A 40 6.12 6.15 7.66
C ILE A 40 7.46 6.54 7.00
N GLY A 41 8.17 7.54 7.53
CA GLY A 41 9.50 7.97 7.11
C GLY A 41 9.54 9.20 6.21
N SER A 42 8.65 10.18 6.41
CA SER A 42 8.60 11.47 5.70
C SER A 42 9.76 12.44 5.98
N SER A 43 10.78 12.01 6.73
CA SER A 43 11.96 12.82 7.09
C SER A 43 12.86 13.19 5.91
N LYS A 44 12.74 12.56 4.73
CA LYS A 44 13.50 12.94 3.53
C LYS A 44 12.56 13.34 2.40
N SER A 45 12.74 14.54 1.88
CA SER A 45 12.11 14.99 0.63
C SER A 45 12.52 14.07 -0.52
N ASN A 46 11.62 13.89 -1.50
CA ASN A 46 11.77 13.01 -2.67
C ASN A 46 11.72 11.50 -2.40
N LYS A 47 11.40 11.06 -1.19
CA LYS A 47 11.12 9.63 -0.96
C LYS A 47 9.84 9.21 -1.67
N THR A 48 9.80 7.94 -2.01
CA THR A 48 8.59 7.23 -2.37
C THR A 48 8.38 6.09 -1.40
N ARG A 49 7.13 5.68 -1.22
CA ARG A 49 6.78 4.54 -0.39
C ARG A 49 6.02 3.51 -1.18
N PRO A 50 6.59 2.31 -1.40
CA PRO A 50 5.84 1.21 -1.97
C PRO A 50 4.78 0.74 -0.97
N CYS A 51 3.66 0.25 -1.48
CA CYS A 51 2.56 -0.28 -0.69
C CYS A 51 1.88 -1.40 -1.47
N ILE A 52 1.17 -2.26 -0.73
CA ILE A 52 0.18 -3.15 -1.30
C ILE A 52 -1.18 -2.66 -0.88
N PHE A 53 -2.11 -2.58 -1.82
CA PHE A 53 -3.47 -2.18 -1.55
C PHE A 53 -4.48 -3.12 -2.23
N TRP A 54 -5.68 -3.20 -1.67
CA TRP A 54 -6.76 -4.02 -2.22
C TRP A 54 -8.12 -3.50 -1.81
N LYS A 55 -9.10 -3.82 -2.64
CA LYS A 55 -10.51 -3.52 -2.43
C LYS A 55 -11.17 -4.63 -1.61
N THR A 56 -11.95 -4.26 -0.60
CA THR A 56 -12.69 -5.18 0.28
C THR A 56 -14.12 -4.68 0.53
N ASN A 57 -15.00 -5.59 0.93
CA ASN A 57 -16.34 -5.27 1.39
C ASN A 57 -16.48 -5.71 2.86
N GLU A 58 -16.89 -4.80 3.73
CA GLU A 58 -17.16 -5.09 5.14
C GLU A 58 -18.53 -4.46 5.48
N GLU A 59 -19.44 -5.22 6.09
CA GLU A 59 -20.79 -4.74 6.46
C GLU A 59 -21.54 -4.05 5.29
N ALA A 60 -21.48 -4.66 4.10
CA ALA A 60 -22.05 -4.13 2.85
C ALA A 60 -21.48 -2.77 2.37
N LYS A 61 -20.42 -2.25 3.00
CA LYS A 61 -19.69 -1.05 2.56
C LYS A 61 -18.37 -1.43 1.90
N GLU A 62 -18.02 -0.66 0.88
CA GLU A 62 -16.76 -0.80 0.15
C GLU A 62 -15.64 -0.06 0.88
N PHE A 63 -14.48 -0.70 0.99
CA PHE A 63 -13.27 -0.11 1.56
C PHE A 63 -12.05 -0.49 0.74
N TYR A 64 -11.00 0.31 0.89
CA TYR A 64 -9.66 0.02 0.39
C TYR A 64 -8.74 -0.20 1.58
N LYS A 65 -8.08 -1.36 1.60
CA LYS A 65 -7.04 -1.67 2.57
C LYS A 65 -5.68 -1.39 1.97
N LEU A 66 -4.74 -0.89 2.77
CA LEU A 66 -3.35 -0.73 2.34
C LEU A 66 -2.36 -0.99 3.46
N ILE A 67 -1.20 -1.53 3.08
CA ILE A 67 -0.03 -1.69 3.92
C ILE A 67 1.19 -1.09 3.23
N PHE A 68 2.01 -0.37 3.97
CA PHE A 68 3.27 0.15 3.43
C PHE A 68 4.38 -0.90 3.46
N LEU A 69 5.32 -0.76 2.55
CA LEU A 69 6.48 -1.61 2.41
C LEU A 69 7.78 -0.82 2.67
N ILE A 70 8.74 -1.47 3.31
CA ILE A 70 10.09 -0.97 3.55
C ILE A 70 11.15 -1.92 3.00
N SER A 71 12.35 -1.40 2.76
CA SER A 71 13.51 -2.19 2.29
C SER A 71 14.34 -2.80 3.41
N SER A 72 14.23 -2.27 4.63
CA SER A 72 15.03 -2.74 5.76
C SER A 72 14.43 -4.01 6.36
N LYS A 73 15.27 -5.05 6.49
CA LYS A 73 14.92 -6.31 7.16
C LYS A 73 14.93 -6.09 8.67
N GLN A 74 13.88 -5.45 9.18
CA GLN A 74 13.66 -5.28 10.62
C GLN A 74 12.52 -6.18 11.14
N ILE A 75 11.78 -6.85 10.24
CA ILE A 75 10.40 -7.33 10.49
C ILE A 75 10.22 -8.75 9.87
N PRO A 76 9.42 -9.65 10.48
CA PRO A 76 9.27 -11.04 9.99
C PRO A 76 8.49 -11.18 8.68
N ILE A 77 7.56 -10.27 8.36
CA ILE A 77 6.69 -10.45 7.18
C ILE A 77 7.37 -9.94 5.92
N THR A 78 7.89 -10.90 5.15
CA THR A 78 8.56 -10.66 3.88
C THR A 78 7.57 -10.75 2.71
N ILE A 79 7.53 -9.71 1.90
CA ILE A 79 6.74 -9.61 0.67
C ILE A 79 7.70 -9.79 -0.51
N ASN A 80 7.56 -10.90 -1.23
CA ASN A 80 8.33 -11.18 -2.43
C ASN A 80 7.71 -10.46 -3.64
N LEU A 81 8.32 -9.34 -4.04
CA LEU A 81 7.82 -8.54 -5.14
C LEU A 81 7.97 -9.21 -6.51
N ALA A 82 8.73 -10.32 -6.65
CA ALA A 82 8.72 -11.19 -7.86
C ALA A 82 7.32 -11.65 -8.25
N LEU A 83 6.41 -11.70 -7.29
CA LEU A 83 5.02 -12.10 -7.50
C LEU A 83 4.16 -10.96 -8.07
N CYS A 84 4.77 -9.81 -8.39
CA CYS A 84 4.22 -8.74 -9.22
C CYS A 84 5.06 -8.61 -10.51
N PRO A 85 4.76 -9.38 -11.57
CA PRO A 85 5.58 -9.42 -12.78
C PRO A 85 5.49 -8.11 -13.58
N GLU A 86 4.40 -7.36 -13.42
CA GLU A 86 4.15 -6.12 -14.15
C GLU A 86 4.93 -4.91 -13.61
N ARG A 87 5.56 -5.04 -12.42
CA ARG A 87 6.16 -3.91 -11.70
C ARG A 87 7.20 -3.15 -12.52
N ASN A 88 8.05 -3.85 -13.27
CA ASN A 88 9.12 -3.22 -14.05
C ASN A 88 8.56 -2.58 -15.33
N LYS A 89 7.42 -3.08 -15.83
CA LYS A 89 6.74 -2.54 -17.02
C LYS A 89 5.97 -1.27 -16.68
N ASN A 90 5.20 -1.30 -15.60
CA ASN A 90 4.28 -0.22 -15.24
C ASN A 90 4.96 0.88 -14.40
N CYS A 91 6.05 0.53 -13.71
CA CYS A 91 6.77 1.41 -12.81
C CYS A 91 8.29 1.33 -13.05
N SER A 92 8.70 1.47 -14.31
CA SER A 92 10.11 1.38 -14.76
C SER A 92 11.05 2.35 -14.04
N ASP A 93 10.54 3.52 -13.65
CA ASP A 93 11.32 4.59 -13.03
C ASP A 93 11.59 4.36 -11.54
N TYR A 94 11.00 3.30 -10.96
CA TYR A 94 11.17 2.98 -9.55
C TYR A 94 11.82 1.61 -9.36
N HIS A 95 12.97 1.60 -8.67
CA HIS A 95 13.67 0.37 -8.35
C HIS A 95 13.05 -0.34 -7.13
N PHE A 96 12.31 -1.42 -7.39
CA PHE A 96 11.79 -2.30 -6.34
C PHE A 96 12.85 -3.31 -5.89
N TYR A 97 13.07 -3.41 -4.58
CA TYR A 97 13.79 -4.54 -4.00
C TYR A 97 13.01 -5.84 -4.21
N PHE A 98 13.71 -6.94 -4.50
CA PHE A 98 13.08 -8.25 -4.69
C PHE A 98 12.28 -8.67 -3.46
N ASN A 99 12.88 -8.52 -2.27
CA ASN A 99 12.22 -8.68 -0.99
C ASN A 99 11.95 -7.30 -0.39
N SER A 100 10.69 -7.07 -0.04
CA SER A 100 10.27 -5.92 0.77
C SER A 100 9.64 -6.44 2.06
N TYR A 101 9.54 -5.59 3.07
CA TYR A 101 8.99 -5.97 4.38
C TYR A 101 7.79 -5.09 4.71
N VAL A 102 6.79 -5.66 5.36
CA VAL A 102 5.61 -4.87 5.80
C VAL A 102 6.05 -3.85 6.84
N PHE A 103 5.60 -2.60 6.72
CA PHE A 103 5.90 -1.54 7.67
C PHE A 103 5.25 -1.83 9.04
N GLN A 104 6.00 -1.55 10.10
CA GLN A 104 5.57 -1.70 11.47
C GLN A 104 5.81 -0.39 12.22
N THR A 105 4.88 -0.02 13.09
CA THR A 105 4.97 1.13 13.98
C THR A 105 6.01 0.89 15.09
N LEU A 106 6.34 1.94 15.84
CA LEU A 106 7.33 1.87 16.93
C LEU A 106 6.92 0.91 18.06
N ASP A 107 5.62 0.70 18.27
CA ASP A 107 5.07 -0.26 19.24
C ASP A 107 4.93 -1.69 18.67
N HIS A 108 5.67 -1.99 17.59
CA HIS A 108 5.69 -3.31 16.97
C HIS A 108 4.33 -3.78 16.43
N LYS A 109 3.48 -2.87 15.96
CA LYS A 109 2.23 -3.22 15.26
C LYS A 109 2.34 -3.03 13.76
N ILE A 110 1.77 -3.94 12.99
CA ILE A 110 1.64 -3.76 11.55
C ILE A 110 0.62 -2.66 11.31
N LEU A 111 0.93 -1.73 10.41
CA LEU A 111 0.03 -0.63 10.10
C LEU A 111 -0.86 -1.00 8.91
N LEU A 112 -2.16 -1.16 9.14
CA LEU A 112 -3.17 -1.39 8.11
C LEU A 112 -4.10 -0.18 8.04
N PHE A 113 -4.13 0.51 6.92
CA PHE A 113 -5.13 1.55 6.71
C PHE A 113 -6.35 0.94 6.06
N LYS A 114 -7.51 1.47 6.44
CA LYS A 114 -8.81 1.18 5.86
C LYS A 114 -9.41 2.51 5.39
N LEU A 115 -9.43 2.71 4.09
CA LEU A 115 -9.94 3.91 3.44
C LEU A 115 -11.36 3.66 2.92
N LYS A 116 -12.31 4.55 3.23
CA LYS A 116 -13.64 4.62 2.62
C LYS A 116 -13.62 5.37 1.29
N LEU A 117 -12.68 6.31 1.16
CA LEU A 117 -12.63 7.28 0.07
C LEU A 117 -11.52 6.92 -0.93
N PRO A 118 -11.86 6.59 -2.20
CA PRO A 118 -10.88 6.24 -3.23
C PRO A 118 -10.03 7.44 -3.67
N GLU A 119 -10.43 8.68 -3.37
CA GLU A 119 -9.75 9.91 -3.81
C GLU A 119 -8.31 9.99 -3.29
N ILE A 120 -8.05 9.41 -2.11
CA ILE A 120 -6.68 9.30 -1.58
C ILE A 120 -5.79 8.44 -2.50
N LEU A 121 -6.39 7.47 -3.20
CA LEU A 121 -5.67 6.56 -4.09
C LEU A 121 -5.29 7.21 -5.42
N ASP A 122 -5.89 8.33 -5.82
CA ASP A 122 -5.53 9.02 -7.08
C ASP A 122 -4.05 9.46 -7.11
N GLU A 123 -3.45 9.65 -5.95
CA GLU A 123 -2.03 10.00 -5.81
C GLU A 123 -1.09 8.78 -5.81
N PHE A 124 -1.65 7.56 -5.96
CA PHE A 124 -0.90 6.32 -5.98
C PHE A 124 -0.60 5.92 -7.43
N ILE A 125 0.64 5.52 -7.68
CA ILE A 125 1.06 4.97 -8.95
C ILE A 125 0.94 3.45 -8.88
N ASN A 126 -0.04 2.88 -9.58
CA ASN A 126 -0.22 1.42 -9.66
C ASN A 126 0.85 0.76 -10.54
N CYS A 127 1.48 -0.26 -9.99
CA CYS A 127 2.55 -1.03 -10.61
C CYS A 127 2.13 -2.43 -11.05
N GLY A 128 0.86 -2.81 -10.82
CA GLY A 128 0.27 -4.04 -11.32
C GLY A 128 -0.13 -5.01 -10.22
N SER A 129 -0.61 -6.16 -10.66
CA SER A 129 -1.25 -7.13 -9.77
C SER A 129 -0.25 -8.01 -9.02
N TYR A 130 -0.50 -8.22 -7.73
CA TYR A 130 0.28 -9.09 -6.86
C TYR A 130 -0.41 -10.45 -6.72
N LYS A 131 0.31 -11.52 -7.06
CA LYS A 131 -0.29 -12.86 -7.23
C LYS A 131 -0.43 -13.68 -5.94
N ASN A 132 0.34 -13.41 -4.90
CA ASN A 132 0.31 -14.22 -3.68
C ASN A 132 -0.65 -13.65 -2.64
N LEU A 133 -1.80 -14.30 -2.48
CA LEU A 133 -2.89 -13.86 -1.62
C LEU A 133 -2.79 -14.42 -0.19
N GLU A 134 -1.98 -15.46 0.05
CA GLU A 134 -1.95 -16.19 1.33
C GLU A 134 -1.31 -15.38 2.45
N ILE A 135 -0.22 -14.66 2.15
CA ILE A 135 0.47 -13.84 3.15
C ILE A 135 -0.44 -12.76 3.74
N PHE A 136 -1.39 -12.25 2.95
CA PHE A 136 -2.35 -11.24 3.41
C PHE A 136 -3.45 -11.83 4.27
N LYS A 137 -3.84 -13.10 4.08
CA LYS A 137 -4.77 -13.76 4.99
C LYS A 137 -4.16 -13.86 6.39
N ASN A 138 -2.87 -14.19 6.48
CA ASN A 138 -2.17 -14.23 7.76
C ASN A 138 -2.08 -12.83 8.41
N ILE A 139 -1.78 -11.79 7.64
CA ILE A 139 -1.78 -10.40 8.14
C ILE A 139 -3.18 -10.00 8.66
N GLU A 140 -4.25 -10.30 7.90
CA GLU A 140 -5.63 -9.99 8.28
C GLU A 140 -6.15 -10.84 9.46
N GLN A 141 -5.60 -12.02 9.72
CA GLN A 141 -6.00 -12.85 10.87
C GLN A 141 -5.34 -12.39 12.17
N ASN A 142 -4.16 -11.78 12.10
CA ASN A 142 -3.44 -11.25 13.26
C ASN A 142 -3.87 -9.82 13.63
N LEU A 143 -5.17 -9.52 13.53
CA LEU A 143 -5.75 -8.19 13.77
C LEU A 143 -5.40 -7.54 15.12
N LYS A 144 -5.03 -8.34 16.13
CA LYS A 144 -4.56 -7.83 17.44
C LYS A 144 -3.26 -7.03 17.33
N GLU A 145 -2.47 -7.27 16.29
CA GLU A 145 -1.20 -6.60 16.00
C GLU A 145 -1.37 -5.49 14.95
N LEU A 146 -2.60 -5.13 14.59
CA LEU A 146 -2.89 -4.09 13.60
C LEU A 146 -3.27 -2.77 14.25
N ALA A 147 -2.58 -1.70 13.88
CA ALA A 147 -3.10 -0.35 14.04
C ALA A 147 -4.04 -0.06 12.86
N LEU A 148 -5.35 -0.08 13.11
CA LEU A 148 -6.38 0.22 12.10
C LEU A 148 -6.67 1.72 12.09
N ILE A 149 -6.38 2.37 10.97
CA ILE A 149 -6.81 3.75 10.72
C ILE A 149 -7.98 3.71 9.76
N ILE A 150 -9.16 4.12 10.24
CA ILE A 150 -10.37 4.23 9.42
C ILE A 150 -10.46 5.65 8.87
N LEU A 151 -10.57 5.75 7.55
CA LEU A 151 -10.75 6.99 6.81
C LEU A 151 -12.09 7.01 6.12
#